data_AF-A4SF82-F1
#
_entry.id   AF-A4SF82-F1
#
_cell.length_a   1.000
_cell.length_b   1.000
_cell.length_c   1.000
_cell.angle_alpha   90.00
_cell.angle_beta   90.00
_cell.angle_gamma   90.00
#
_symmetry.space_group_name_H-M   'P 1'
#
loop_
_entity.id
_entity.type
_entity.pdbx_description
1 polymer ?
#
loop_
_entity_poly.entity_id
_entity_poly.type
_entity_poly.pdbx_seq_one_letter_code
_entity_poly.pdbx_strand_id
1 'polypeptide(L)'
;MNIPFRPLGPLMQLLEELGHEVTYAYDDLVFINNNDFLIQFASSAPELHLFFNHDCNKKTASGIEESIIPAADSKGLSIIRKGKYKLVGEQDETMQLHFFDA
;
A
#
# COMPACT_ATOMS: atom_id res chain seq x y z
N MET A 1 -1.32 23.94 11.97
CA MET A 1 -1.57 22.95 10.91
C MET A 1 -0.70 21.74 11.23
N ASN A 2 -1.29 20.64 11.71
CA ASN A 2 -0.53 19.44 12.06
C ASN A 2 -0.50 18.56 10.81
N ILE A 3 0.57 18.65 10.02
CA ILE A 3 0.76 17.75 8.88
C ILE A 3 1.13 16.40 9.50
N PRO A 4 0.31 15.35 9.35
CA PRO A 4 0.64 14.04 9.91
C PRO A 4 1.99 13.59 9.33
N PHE A 5 2.90 13.18 10.20
CA PHE A 5 4.22 12.69 9.80
C PHE A 5 4.04 11.38 9.02
N ARG A 6 4.27 11.41 7.71
CA ARG A 6 4.23 10.25 6.82
C ARG A 6 5.66 9.90 6.43
N PRO A 7 6.25 8.82 6.97
CA PRO A 7 7.61 8.42 6.63
C PRO A 7 7.68 7.80 5.22
N LEU A 8 7.43 8.61 4.18
CA LEU A 8 7.43 8.17 2.79
C LEU A 8 8.80 7.64 2.36
N GLY A 9 9.89 8.30 2.76
CA GLY A 9 11.25 7.85 2.46
C GLY A 9 11.53 6.41 2.92
N PRO A 10 11.35 6.09 4.22
CA PRO A 10 11.50 4.72 4.72
C PRO A 10 10.61 3.69 4.03
N LEU A 11 9.36 4.04 3.70
CA LEU A 11 8.46 3.15 2.96
C LEU A 11 8.95 2.91 1.52
N MET A 12 9.35 3.97 0.80
CA MET A 12 9.86 3.84 -0.57
C MET A 12 11.12 2.96 -0.61
N GLN A 13 12.04 3.16 0.32
CA GLN A 13 13.25 2.34 0.43
C GLN A 13 12.90 0.86 0.71
N LEU A 14 11.96 0.60 1.63
CA LEU A 14 11.48 -0.75 1.92
C LEU A 14 10.92 -1.43 0.67
N LEU A 15 10.05 -0.73 -0.07
CA LEU A 15 9.41 -1.27 -1.26
C LEU A 15 10.44 -1.56 -2.36
N GLU A 16 11.39 -0.66 -2.58
CA GLU A 16 12.47 -0.83 -3.56
C GLU A 16 13.36 -2.04 -3.22
N GLU A 17 13.74 -2.22 -1.95
CA GLU A 17 14.51 -3.38 -1.47
C GLU A 17 13.79 -4.72 -1.72
N LEU A 18 12.46 -4.70 -1.74
CA LEU A 18 11.62 -5.87 -2.02
C LEU A 18 11.26 -6.02 -3.51
N GLY A 19 11.77 -5.14 -4.38
CA GLY A 19 11.48 -5.14 -5.82
C GLY A 19 10.10 -4.60 -6.19
N HIS A 20 9.49 -3.81 -5.31
CA HIS A 20 8.22 -3.12 -5.55
C HIS A 20 8.46 -1.65 -5.89
N GLU A 21 8.27 -1.31 -7.16
CA GLU A 21 8.41 0.07 -7.63
C GLU A 21 7.15 0.89 -7.32
N VAL A 22 7.33 2.05 -6.68
CA VAL A 22 6.25 3.03 -6.45
C VAL A 22 5.99 3.80 -7.73
N THR A 23 4.78 3.69 -8.29
CA THR A 23 4.37 4.44 -9.48
C THR A 23 3.83 5.82 -9.13
N TYR A 24 3.05 5.92 -8.06
CA TYR A 24 2.40 7.17 -7.69
C TYR A 24 2.11 7.22 -6.19
N ALA A 25 2.29 8.40 -5.58
CA ALA A 25 1.89 8.65 -4.20
C ALA A 25 0.90 9.83 -4.18
N TYR A 26 -0.28 9.61 -3.62
CA TYR A 26 -1.36 10.58 -3.57
C TYR A 26 -1.95 10.66 -2.16
N ASP A 27 -1.82 11.82 -1.53
CA ASP A 27 -2.20 12.04 -0.14
C ASP A 27 -1.60 10.98 0.81
N ASP A 28 -2.39 10.04 1.30
CA ASP A 28 -1.99 8.92 2.15
C ASP A 28 -1.81 7.60 1.39
N LEU A 29 -2.09 7.55 0.08
CA LEU A 29 -2.03 6.35 -0.74
C LEU A 29 -0.71 6.26 -1.52
N VAL A 30 -0.15 5.05 -1.60
CA VAL A 30 1.04 4.70 -2.36
C VAL A 30 0.71 3.53 -3.28
N PHE A 31 0.73 3.81 -4.58
CA PHE A 31 0.48 2.86 -5.65
C PHE A 31 1.79 2.21 -6.13
N ILE A 32 1.71 0.92 -6.41
CA ILE A 32 2.83 0.09 -6.86
C ILE A 32 2.63 -0.27 -8.33
N ASN A 33 3.71 -0.32 -9.12
CA ASN A 33 3.68 -0.42 -10.58
C ASN A 33 2.78 -1.57 -11.10
N ASN A 34 2.89 -2.76 -10.53
CA ASN A 34 2.10 -3.92 -10.95
C ASN A 34 0.62 -3.89 -10.51
N ASN A 35 0.21 -2.90 -9.71
CA ASN A 35 -1.12 -2.81 -9.11
C ASN A 35 -1.57 -4.10 -8.38
N ASP A 36 -0.62 -4.88 -7.84
CA ASP A 36 -0.92 -6.08 -7.06
C ASP A 36 -1.43 -5.71 -5.65
N PHE A 37 -0.92 -4.60 -5.10
CA PHE A 37 -1.27 -4.08 -3.80
C PHE A 37 -1.08 -2.56 -3.74
N LEU A 38 -1.63 -1.96 -2.68
CA LEU A 38 -1.54 -0.55 -2.35
C LEU A 38 -1.23 -0.42 -0.86
N ILE A 39 -0.45 0.61 -0.51
CA ILE A 39 -0.20 1.00 0.88
C ILE A 39 -0.93 2.31 1.18
N GLN A 40 -1.58 2.39 2.34
CA GLN A 40 -2.17 3.61 2.86
C GLN A 40 -1.52 3.98 4.20
N PHE A 41 -1.15 5.25 4.38
CA PHE A 41 -0.69 5.76 5.68
C PHE A 41 -1.89 5.90 6.63
N ALA A 42 -1.83 5.24 7.79
CA ALA A 42 -2.85 5.44 8.81
C ALA A 42 -2.78 6.85 9.39
N SER A 43 -3.84 7.27 10.11
CA SER A 43 -3.87 8.56 10.80
C SER A 43 -2.84 8.67 11.94
N SER A 44 -2.32 7.52 12.42
CA SER A 44 -1.28 7.43 13.44
C SER A 44 -0.04 6.75 12.89
N ALA A 45 1.08 7.46 12.85
CA ALA A 45 2.38 6.85 12.59
C ALA A 45 2.77 5.87 13.72
N PRO A 46 3.53 4.80 13.43
CA PRO A 46 4.08 4.40 12.13
C PRO A 46 3.22 3.35 11.40
N GLU A 47 1.90 3.34 11.62
CA GLU A 47 0.99 2.33 11.06
C GLU A 47 0.71 2.58 9.57
N LEU A 48 0.74 1.49 8.80
CA LEU A 48 0.47 1.44 7.37
C LEU A 48 -0.58 0.35 7.10
N HIS A 49 -1.54 0.64 6.24
CA HIS A 49 -2.56 -0.32 5.83
C HIS A 49 -2.21 -0.90 4.47
N LEU A 50 -2.21 -2.23 4.39
CA LEU A 50 -1.98 -2.98 3.17
C LEU A 50 -3.32 -3.46 2.60
N PHE A 51 -3.57 -3.08 1.34
CA PHE A 51 -4.71 -3.55 0.56
C PHE A 51 -4.22 -4.28 -0.68
N PHE A 52 -4.74 -5.47 -0.93
CA PHE A 52 -4.46 -6.19 -2.17
C PHE A 52 -5.46 -5.81 -3.25
N ASN A 53 -5.04 -5.77 -4.51
CA ASN A 53 -6.00 -5.61 -5.59
C ASN A 53 -7.02 -6.74 -5.56
N HIS A 54 -8.28 -6.45 -5.85
CA HIS A 54 -9.37 -7.41 -5.89
C HIS A 54 -9.00 -8.63 -6.75
N ASP A 55 -8.32 -8.36 -7.87
CA ASP A 55 -7.90 -9.33 -8.87
C ASP A 55 -6.52 -9.96 -8.56
N CYS A 56 -5.86 -9.54 -7.48
CA CYS A 56 -4.62 -10.15 -7.02
C CYS A 56 -4.89 -11.59 -6.54
N ASN A 57 -4.14 -12.54 -7.09
CA ASN A 57 -4.28 -13.94 -6.72
C ASN A 57 -3.74 -14.20 -5.31
N LYS A 58 -4.32 -15.19 -4.62
CA LYS A 58 -3.99 -15.49 -3.21
C LYS A 58 -2.52 -15.83 -2.99
N LYS A 59 -1.86 -16.52 -3.94
CA LYS A 59 -0.45 -16.93 -3.82
C LYS A 59 0.47 -15.71 -3.85
N THR A 60 0.24 -14.79 -4.79
CA THR A 60 0.96 -13.52 -4.87
C THR A 60 0.72 -12.68 -3.62
N ALA A 61 -0.54 -12.55 -3.18
CA ALA A 61 -0.88 -11.79 -1.98
C ALA A 61 -0.16 -12.32 -0.72
N SER A 62 -0.20 -13.64 -0.50
CA SER A 62 0.51 -14.26 0.63
C SER A 62 2.02 -14.06 0.54
N GLY A 63 2.63 -14.22 -0.65
CA GLY A 63 4.07 -14.00 -0.81
C GLY A 63 4.51 -12.56 -0.55
N ILE A 64 3.69 -11.58 -0.92
CA ILE A 64 3.92 -10.16 -0.60
C ILE A 64 3.75 -9.92 0.91
N GLU A 65 2.69 -10.46 1.51
CA GLU A 65 2.41 -10.30 2.94
C GLU A 65 3.53 -10.88 3.81
N GLU A 66 4.01 -12.09 3.47
CA GLU A 66 5.12 -12.77 4.14
C GLU A 66 6.47 -12.05 3.99
N SER A 67 6.66 -11.25 2.93
CA SER A 67 7.91 -10.50 2.71
C SER A 67 7.87 -9.10 3.31
N ILE A 68 6.78 -8.36 3.11
CA ILE A 68 6.71 -6.93 3.41
C ILE A 68 6.52 -6.64 4.90
N ILE A 69 5.74 -7.45 5.62
CA ILE A 69 5.46 -7.24 7.04
C ILE A 69 6.74 -7.34 7.89
N PRO A 70 7.52 -8.43 7.85
CA PRO A 70 8.72 -8.53 8.69
C PRO A 70 9.79 -7.49 8.30
N ALA A 71 9.89 -7.15 7.01
CA ALA A 71 10.81 -6.12 6.54
C ALA A 71 10.41 -4.72 7.04
N ALA A 72 9.11 -4.41 7.07
CA ALA A 72 8.58 -3.17 7.65
C ALA A 72 8.85 -3.09 9.15
N ASP A 73 8.57 -4.17 9.89
CA ASP A 73 8.79 -4.23 11.34
C ASP A 73 10.25 -3.95 11.69
N SER A 74 11.20 -4.50 10.91
CA SER A 74 12.63 -4.24 11.10
C SER A 74 13.05 -2.77 10.94
N LYS A 75 12.24 -1.97 10.24
CA LYS A 75 12.45 -0.53 10.00
C LYS A 75 11.57 0.36 10.89
N GLY A 76 10.85 -0.23 11.86
CA GLY A 76 9.97 0.49 12.78
C GLY A 76 8.65 0.95 12.15
N LEU A 77 8.25 0.33 11.03
CA LEU A 77 6.95 0.51 10.38
C LEU A 77 6.04 -0.66 10.78
N SER A 78 4.74 -0.40 10.94
CA SER A 78 3.76 -1.45 11.28
C SER A 78 2.78 -1.62 10.13
N ILE A 79 2.94 -2.67 9.32
CA ILE A 79 2.01 -2.97 8.21
C ILE A 79 0.90 -3.88 8.69
N ILE A 80 -0.35 -3.46 8.49
CA ILE A 80 -1.56 -4.23 8.82
C ILE A 80 -2.35 -4.45 7.54
N ARG A 81 -2.61 -5.71 7.20
CA ARG A 81 -3.52 -6.04 6.10
C ARG A 81 -4.95 -5.65 6.47
N LYS A 82 -5.57 -4.76 5.68
CA LYS A 82 -6.94 -4.26 5.90
C LYS A 82 -7.97 -4.80 4.93
N GLY A 83 -7.54 -5.37 3.80
CA GLY A 83 -8.46 -6.02 2.88
C GLY A 83 -8.02 -5.91 1.44
N LYS A 84 -8.97 -5.54 0.59
CA LYS A 84 -8.78 -5.42 -0.85
C LYS A 84 -9.17 -4.05 -1.38
N TYR A 85 -8.69 -3.70 -2.56
CA TYR A 85 -9.14 -2.53 -3.31
C TYR A 85 -9.50 -2.89 -4.75
N LYS A 86 -10.30 -2.05 -5.42
CA LYS A 86 -10.55 -2.14 -6.85
C LYS A 86 -10.47 -0.75 -7.48
N LEU A 87 -9.77 -0.64 -8.59
CA LEU A 87 -9.76 0.55 -9.44
C LEU A 87 -10.84 0.42 -10.51
N VAL A 88 -11.70 1.42 -10.61
CA VAL A 88 -12.74 1.51 -11.64
C VAL A 88 -12.50 2.79 -12.42
N GLY A 89 -12.21 2.66 -13.72
CA GLY A 89 -12.07 3.81 -14.61
C GLY A 89 -13.44 4.32 -15.05
N GLU A 90 -13.63 5.63 -15.04
CA GLU A 90 -14.78 6.30 -15.67
C GLU A 90 -14.41 6.92 -17.02
N GLN A 91 -15.42 7.36 -17.78
CA GLN A 91 -15.25 7.89 -19.13
C GLN A 91 -14.47 9.22 -19.18
N ASP A 92 -14.39 9.96 -18.06
CA ASP A 92 -13.84 11.32 -17.98
C ASP A 92 -12.47 11.37 -17.27
N GLU A 93 -11.56 10.43 -17.58
CA GLU A 93 -10.18 10.34 -17.01
C GLU A 93 -10.10 10.23 -15.47
N THR A 94 -11.26 10.09 -14.81
CA THR A 94 -11.35 9.94 -13.36
C THR A 94 -11.32 8.47 -13.00
N MET A 95 -10.49 8.12 -12.02
CA MET A 95 -10.42 6.76 -11.46
C MET A 95 -11.05 6.76 -10.08
N GLN A 96 -11.95 5.81 -9.83
CA GLN A 96 -12.52 5.56 -8.52
C GLN A 96 -11.80 4.40 -7.84
N LEU A 97 -11.48 4.58 -6.57
CA LEU A 97 -10.89 3.56 -5.72
C LEU A 97 -11.94 3.06 -4.73
N HIS A 98 -12.25 1.76 -4.80
CA HIS A 98 -13.21 1.10 -3.93
C HIS A 98 -12.47 0.17 -2.97
N PHE A 99 -12.66 0.33 -1.66
CA PHE A 99 -12.06 -0.51 -0.62
C PHE A 99 -13.05 -1.55 -0.11
N PHE A 100 -12.54 -2.73 0.22
CA PHE A 100 -13.29 -3.86 0.76
C PHE A 100 -12.54 -4.39 1.98
N ASP A 101 -13.18 -4.40 3.14
CA ASP A 101 -12.57 -4.91 4.38
C ASP A 101 -12.28 -6.41 4.31
N ALA A 102 -11.27 -6.85 5.07
CA ALA A 102 -10.83 -8.25 5.18
C ALA A 102 -11.77 -9.13 6.02
#